data_AF-A0A2H0M3V1-F1
#
_entry.id   AF-A0A2H0M3V1-F1
#
_cell.length_a   1.000
_cell.length_b   1.000
_cell.length_c   1.000
_cell.angle_alpha   90.00
_cell.angle_beta   90.00
_cell.angle_gamma   90.00
#
_symmetry.space_group_name_H-M   'P 1'
#
loop_
_entity.id
_entity.type
_entity.pdbx_description
1 polymer ?
#
loop_
_entity_poly.entity_id
_entity_poly.type
_entity_poly.pdbx_seq_one_letter_code
_entity_poly.pdbx_strand_id
1 'polypeptide(L)'
;MTEIKEKEIEEFFSRAVDSFIDPSGSFKKKLVEKAKGNYDKDIIVKFGVDPTRPDIHIGHAVVLRKLRTLQDIGCKVIFLVGDFTARIGDPTGKSKIRPEIEQEEVEANMKTYLDQVGKILKTDPEVFSWIRNSDWFTSISDLGFPQGHTVKLSLVQDGKEVKVSYDANSFPGKAAVFEQTRMQRSIAPGKGISVITLRGFLWTLRRITHSRLIERDMFQNRINGGNELAMSEMMYPVLQGIDSHVLSQIYGSCDLEVGGNDQTFNMLMGRDVMKINNVEEQSVLAFDLLKGTDGKEKMSKSLDNYIGITEDPSQIYGKVMSIPDDVMVHYFEIATYASKTEIEEIKKVLEKGGSNPRDVKMRLAREIVSTYHGEQAAQEAEKEFFETFSKGGIPDSAKEIDVEKGVLLVEVLVKEGLVSSKTEFNRLLKEGAVSGNGEKYKDGVAVSLNEDVDIKVGKHRFIKIKVR
;
A
#
# COMPACT_ATOMS: atom_id res chain seq x y z
N MET A 1 27.17 -22.69 6.58
CA MET A 1 26.68 -21.49 5.86
C MET A 1 25.58 -21.83 4.88
N THR A 2 25.76 -22.82 3.99
CA THR A 2 24.77 -23.22 2.97
C THR A 2 23.45 -23.73 3.56
N GLU A 3 23.51 -24.61 4.57
CA GLU A 3 22.34 -25.20 5.21
C GLU A 3 21.51 -24.20 6.04
N ILE A 4 22.16 -23.16 6.57
CA ILE A 4 21.50 -22.06 7.31
C ILE A 4 20.68 -21.21 6.34
N LYS A 5 21.27 -20.83 5.19
CA LYS A 5 20.57 -20.05 4.16
C LYS A 5 19.38 -20.81 3.56
N GLU A 6 19.49 -22.13 3.40
CA GLU A 6 18.37 -22.95 2.91
C GLU A 6 17.20 -22.98 3.92
N LYS A 7 17.48 -23.13 5.22
CA LYS A 7 16.45 -23.04 6.26
C LYS A 7 15.79 -21.66 6.33
N GLU A 8 16.56 -20.58 6.18
CA GLU A 8 16.02 -19.21 6.12
C GLU A 8 15.09 -19.01 4.91
N ILE A 9 15.44 -19.59 3.75
CA ILE A 9 14.58 -19.57 2.55
C ILE A 9 13.31 -20.40 2.76
N GLU A 10 13.39 -21.56 3.42
CA GLU A 10 12.18 -22.34 3.75
C GLU A 10 11.27 -21.61 4.74
N GLU A 11 11.85 -20.93 5.73
CA GLU A 11 11.09 -20.09 6.64
C GLU A 11 10.41 -18.94 5.91
N PHE A 12 11.09 -18.31 4.94
CA PHE A 12 10.55 -17.23 4.12
C PHE A 12 9.22 -17.62 3.45
N PHE A 13 9.13 -18.83 2.88
CA PHE A 13 7.92 -19.33 2.21
C PHE A 13 6.85 -19.89 3.14
N SER A 14 7.11 -20.05 4.44
CA SER A 14 6.14 -20.60 5.39
C SER A 14 5.49 -19.54 6.28
N ARG A 15 6.22 -18.50 6.67
CA ARG A 15 5.71 -17.49 7.61
C ARG A 15 4.87 -16.43 6.87
N ALA A 16 3.63 -16.23 7.29
CA ALA A 16 2.69 -15.22 6.75
C ALA A 16 2.33 -15.42 5.26
N VAL A 17 2.62 -16.60 4.71
CA VAL A 17 2.36 -16.95 3.32
C VAL A 17 1.09 -17.78 3.26
N ASP A 18 0.09 -17.28 2.54
CA ASP A 18 -1.16 -17.98 2.26
C ASP A 18 -0.92 -19.05 1.20
N SER A 19 -0.29 -18.65 0.09
CA SER A 19 0.01 -19.55 -1.01
C SER A 19 1.25 -19.13 -1.79
N PHE A 20 2.01 -20.14 -2.23
CA PHE A 20 3.15 -19.98 -3.11
C PHE A 20 3.01 -20.90 -4.32
N ILE A 21 2.96 -20.33 -5.51
CA ILE A 21 2.75 -21.03 -6.77
C ILE A 21 4.02 -20.91 -7.61
N ASP A 22 4.78 -21.99 -7.66
CA ASP A 22 6.04 -22.12 -8.41
C ASP A 22 6.09 -23.49 -9.13
N PRO A 23 5.27 -23.71 -10.18
CA PRO A 23 5.03 -25.05 -10.73
C PRO A 23 6.29 -25.71 -11.32
N SER A 24 7.22 -24.91 -11.83
CA SER A 24 8.52 -25.36 -12.35
C SER A 24 9.58 -25.50 -11.24
N GLY A 25 9.31 -25.01 -10.02
CA GLY A 25 10.32 -24.82 -8.98
C GLY A 25 11.44 -23.86 -9.39
N SER A 26 11.26 -23.09 -10.48
CA SER A 26 12.35 -22.32 -11.08
C SER A 26 12.70 -21.12 -10.21
N PHE A 27 11.72 -20.47 -9.56
CA PHE A 27 11.99 -19.35 -8.67
C PHE A 27 12.74 -19.80 -7.41
N LYS A 28 12.24 -20.81 -6.69
CA LYS A 28 12.92 -21.29 -5.47
C LYS A 28 14.36 -21.72 -5.76
N LYS A 29 14.58 -22.41 -6.89
CA LYS A 29 15.94 -22.80 -7.33
C LYS A 29 16.83 -21.59 -7.64
N LYS A 30 16.34 -20.61 -8.40
CA LYS A 30 17.06 -19.35 -8.70
C LYS A 30 17.45 -18.65 -7.40
N LEU A 31 16.53 -18.53 -6.44
CA LEU A 31 16.75 -17.86 -5.16
C LEU A 31 17.82 -18.55 -4.30
N VAL A 32 17.79 -19.88 -4.23
CA VAL A 32 18.81 -20.67 -3.51
C VAL A 32 20.19 -20.48 -4.13
N GLU A 33 20.31 -20.52 -5.46
CA GLU A 33 21.60 -20.29 -6.13
C GLU A 33 22.08 -18.85 -6.00
N LYS A 34 21.17 -17.85 -6.02
CA LYS A 34 21.49 -16.44 -5.72
C LYS A 34 22.05 -16.29 -4.31
N ALA A 35 21.40 -16.90 -3.32
CA ALA A 35 21.85 -16.88 -1.92
C ALA A 35 23.22 -17.56 -1.73
N LYS A 36 23.57 -18.54 -2.57
CA LYS A 36 24.88 -19.20 -2.60
C LYS A 36 25.96 -18.39 -3.33
N GLY A 37 25.59 -17.36 -4.09
CA GLY A 37 26.50 -16.59 -4.94
C GLY A 37 26.78 -17.25 -6.31
N ASN A 38 26.00 -18.26 -6.68
CA ASN A 38 26.15 -19.02 -7.93
C ASN A 38 25.22 -18.53 -9.05
N TYR A 39 24.44 -17.48 -8.81
CA TYR A 39 23.52 -16.88 -9.77
C TYR A 39 23.83 -15.40 -9.92
N ASP A 40 24.35 -14.99 -11.06
CA ASP A 40 24.82 -13.63 -11.32
C ASP A 40 23.71 -12.72 -11.84
N LYS A 41 22.73 -13.26 -12.57
CA LYS A 41 21.59 -12.50 -13.11
C LYS A 41 20.68 -11.93 -12.03
N ASP A 42 20.04 -10.82 -12.34
CA ASP A 42 18.99 -10.24 -11.50
C ASP A 42 17.81 -11.20 -11.39
N ILE A 43 17.26 -11.32 -10.17
CA ILE A 43 15.97 -11.96 -9.91
C ILE A 43 14.98 -10.83 -9.66
N ILE A 44 14.04 -10.66 -10.58
CA ILE A 44 13.11 -9.53 -10.59
C ILE A 44 11.84 -9.89 -9.82
N VAL A 45 11.55 -9.11 -8.77
CA VAL A 45 10.38 -9.28 -7.91
C VAL A 45 9.45 -8.09 -8.10
N LYS A 46 8.29 -8.31 -8.72
CA LYS A 46 7.24 -7.31 -8.93
C LYS A 46 6.38 -7.18 -7.67
N PHE A 47 6.17 -5.95 -7.22
CA PHE A 47 5.12 -5.59 -6.27
C PHE A 47 4.31 -4.42 -6.82
N GLY A 48 3.05 -4.69 -7.16
CA GLY A 48 2.12 -3.68 -7.69
C GLY A 48 1.40 -2.95 -6.58
N VAL A 49 1.31 -1.62 -6.70
CA VAL A 49 0.59 -0.77 -5.76
C VAL A 49 -0.22 0.29 -6.52
N ASP A 50 -1.52 0.32 -6.24
CA ASP A 50 -2.42 1.39 -6.72
C ASP A 50 -2.55 2.49 -5.65
N PRO A 51 -1.98 3.69 -5.87
CA PRO A 51 -1.98 4.76 -4.88
C PRO A 51 -3.33 5.50 -4.84
N THR A 52 -4.39 4.79 -4.48
CA THR A 52 -5.75 5.33 -4.37
C THR A 52 -5.99 6.20 -3.13
N ARG A 53 -5.09 6.14 -2.15
CA ARG A 53 -5.09 6.94 -0.90
C ARG A 53 -3.64 7.12 -0.43
N PRO A 54 -3.28 8.19 0.29
CA PRO A 54 -1.90 8.45 0.72
C PRO A 54 -1.46 7.55 1.87
N ASP A 55 -0.16 7.42 2.08
CA ASP A 55 0.53 6.76 3.21
C ASP A 55 0.60 5.23 3.24
N ILE A 56 1.61 4.66 3.86
CA ILE A 56 1.78 3.22 4.06
C ILE A 56 1.27 2.88 5.46
N HIS A 57 0.56 1.77 5.58
CA HIS A 57 0.10 1.22 6.87
C HIS A 57 0.71 -0.16 7.11
N ILE A 58 0.64 -0.64 8.35
CA ILE A 58 1.29 -1.89 8.74
C ILE A 58 0.83 -3.11 7.92
N GLY A 59 -0.41 -3.10 7.40
CA GLY A 59 -0.87 -4.12 6.44
C GLY A 59 -0.03 -4.18 5.14
N HIS A 60 0.38 -3.04 4.58
CA HIS A 60 1.33 -3.01 3.46
C HIS A 60 2.74 -3.40 3.92
N ALA A 61 3.12 -2.98 5.13
CA ALA A 61 4.44 -3.25 5.70
C ALA A 61 4.74 -4.74 5.86
N VAL A 62 3.73 -5.60 6.06
CA VAL A 62 3.88 -7.07 6.05
C VAL A 62 4.58 -7.53 4.76
N VAL A 63 4.06 -7.10 3.61
CA VAL A 63 4.61 -7.47 2.29
C VAL A 63 5.96 -6.80 2.06
N LEU A 64 6.10 -5.51 2.42
CA LEU A 64 7.36 -4.78 2.25
C LEU A 64 8.50 -5.39 3.07
N ARG A 65 8.24 -5.88 4.29
CA ARG A 65 9.25 -6.54 5.12
C ARG A 65 9.72 -7.87 4.50
N LYS A 66 8.84 -8.60 3.81
CA LYS A 66 9.20 -9.80 3.05
C LYS A 66 10.05 -9.46 1.83
N LEU A 67 9.67 -8.41 1.10
CA LEU A 67 10.47 -7.90 -0.02
C LEU A 67 11.87 -7.47 0.43
N ARG A 68 12.01 -6.89 1.63
CA ARG A 68 13.31 -6.56 2.22
C ARG A 68 14.20 -7.79 2.38
N THR A 69 13.65 -8.93 2.82
CA THR A 69 14.41 -10.20 2.89
C THR A 69 14.92 -10.64 1.52
N LEU A 70 14.13 -10.45 0.45
CA LEU A 70 14.58 -10.75 -0.91
C LEU A 70 15.69 -9.80 -1.38
N GLN A 71 15.62 -8.51 -1.02
CA GLN A 71 16.71 -7.56 -1.28
C GLN A 71 17.99 -7.92 -0.53
N ASP A 72 17.88 -8.46 0.69
CA ASP A 72 19.04 -8.92 1.46
C ASP A 72 19.73 -10.14 0.81
N ILE A 73 19.00 -10.92 0.00
CA ILE A 73 19.53 -12.02 -0.83
C ILE A 73 20.09 -11.51 -2.18
N GLY A 74 19.89 -10.23 -2.51
CA GLY A 74 20.33 -9.62 -3.76
C GLY A 74 19.32 -9.72 -4.91
N CYS A 75 18.04 -9.99 -4.61
CA CYS A 75 16.97 -9.84 -5.59
C CYS A 75 16.65 -8.35 -5.81
N LYS A 76 16.18 -8.02 -7.01
CA LYS A 76 15.79 -6.67 -7.36
C LYS A 76 14.28 -6.52 -7.26
N VAL A 77 13.84 -5.68 -6.32
CA VAL A 77 12.42 -5.37 -6.13
C VAL A 77 12.02 -4.25 -7.07
N ILE A 78 10.98 -4.50 -7.87
CA ILE A 78 10.36 -3.52 -8.75
C ILE A 78 9.06 -3.08 -8.13
N PHE A 79 9.06 -1.85 -7.61
CA PHE A 79 7.89 -1.20 -7.08
C PHE A 79 7.08 -0.60 -8.25
N LEU A 80 6.04 -1.33 -8.67
CA LEU A 80 5.20 -0.93 -9.79
C LEU A 80 4.06 -0.05 -9.29
N VAL A 81 4.06 1.21 -9.72
CA VAL A 81 2.98 2.16 -9.44
C VAL A 81 1.89 2.01 -10.49
N GLY A 82 0.70 1.64 -10.05
CA GLY A 82 -0.48 1.49 -10.88
C GLY A 82 -1.22 2.80 -11.12
N ASP A 83 -0.58 3.81 -11.71
CA ASP A 83 -1.23 5.12 -11.92
C ASP A 83 -2.31 5.09 -13.03
N PHE A 84 -2.11 4.27 -14.06
CA PHE A 84 -3.14 4.02 -15.07
C PHE A 84 -4.23 3.09 -14.53
N THR A 85 -3.85 2.01 -13.85
CA THR A 85 -4.80 1.02 -13.30
C THR A 85 -5.64 1.59 -12.15
N ALA A 86 -5.09 2.49 -11.32
CA ALA A 86 -5.85 3.16 -10.26
C ALA A 86 -7.05 3.96 -10.80
N ARG A 87 -6.96 4.51 -12.02
CA ARG A 87 -8.07 5.23 -12.68
C ARG A 87 -9.18 4.31 -13.16
N ILE A 88 -8.87 3.04 -13.44
CA ILE A 88 -9.86 2.00 -13.76
C ILE A 88 -10.48 1.47 -12.46
N GLY A 89 -9.64 1.28 -11.44
CA GLY A 89 -10.02 0.81 -10.12
C GLY A 89 -10.07 -0.70 -10.03
N ASP A 90 -9.22 -1.28 -9.17
CA ASP A 90 -9.22 -2.70 -8.90
C ASP A 90 -10.54 -3.15 -8.23
N PRO A 91 -11.32 -4.05 -8.87
CA PRO A 91 -12.57 -4.56 -8.31
C PRO A 91 -12.35 -5.59 -7.18
N THR A 92 -11.11 -6.05 -6.96
CA THR A 92 -10.76 -7.09 -5.96
C THR A 92 -11.35 -6.81 -4.57
N GLY A 93 -12.18 -7.74 -4.09
CA GLY A 93 -12.76 -7.68 -2.75
C GLY A 93 -13.77 -6.54 -2.55
N LYS A 94 -14.37 -6.01 -3.64
CA LYS A 94 -15.35 -4.91 -3.59
C LYS A 94 -16.71 -5.33 -4.16
N SER A 95 -17.76 -4.86 -3.53
CA SER A 95 -19.16 -5.08 -3.93
C SER A 95 -19.76 -3.95 -4.75
N LYS A 96 -19.05 -2.82 -4.90
CA LYS A 96 -19.49 -1.62 -5.62
C LYS A 96 -18.38 -1.12 -6.55
N ILE A 97 -18.78 -0.41 -7.61
CA ILE A 97 -17.89 0.29 -8.54
C ILE A 97 -17.00 1.27 -7.77
N ARG A 98 -15.72 1.35 -8.16
CA ARG A 98 -14.77 2.33 -7.61
C ARG A 98 -15.07 3.73 -8.17
N PRO A 99 -15.06 4.80 -7.35
CA PRO A 99 -15.06 6.15 -7.89
C PRO A 99 -13.79 6.38 -8.71
N GLU A 100 -13.91 7.11 -9.81
CA GLU A 100 -12.76 7.58 -10.57
C GLU A 100 -11.92 8.54 -9.72
N ILE A 101 -10.60 8.45 -9.85
CA ILE A 101 -9.64 9.27 -9.12
C ILE A 101 -8.90 10.15 -10.14
N GLU A 102 -8.78 11.43 -9.83
CA GLU A 102 -8.05 12.38 -10.66
C GLU A 102 -6.56 12.09 -10.67
N GLN A 103 -5.90 12.35 -11.80
CA GLN A 103 -4.48 12.04 -11.97
C GLN A 103 -3.59 12.78 -10.97
N GLU A 104 -3.91 14.05 -10.66
CA GLU A 104 -3.18 14.85 -9.68
C GLU A 104 -3.22 14.22 -8.27
N GLU A 105 -4.35 13.61 -7.89
CA GLU A 105 -4.49 12.91 -6.62
C GLU A 105 -3.68 11.62 -6.60
N VAL A 106 -3.70 10.84 -7.69
CA VAL A 106 -2.85 9.64 -7.87
C VAL A 106 -1.37 10.00 -7.73
N GLU A 107 -0.93 11.12 -8.31
CA GLU A 107 0.45 11.61 -8.21
C GLU A 107 0.83 12.04 -6.80
N ALA A 108 -0.05 12.78 -6.11
CA ALA A 108 0.15 13.18 -4.72
C ALA A 108 0.26 11.97 -3.79
N ASN A 109 -0.64 11.00 -3.94
CA ASN A 109 -0.62 9.75 -3.18
C ASN A 109 0.64 8.94 -3.46
N MET A 110 1.04 8.79 -4.73
CA MET A 110 2.26 8.09 -5.12
C MET A 110 3.49 8.67 -4.42
N LYS A 111 3.60 10.00 -4.34
CA LYS A 111 4.72 10.66 -3.67
C LYS A 111 4.85 10.19 -2.22
N THR A 112 3.74 10.13 -1.49
CA THR A 112 3.75 9.63 -0.10
C THR A 112 4.26 8.19 0.02
N TYR A 113 3.91 7.33 -0.94
CA TYR A 113 4.37 5.93 -0.94
C TYR A 113 5.87 5.83 -1.19
N LEU A 114 6.39 6.57 -2.18
CA LEU A 114 7.82 6.58 -2.50
C LEU A 114 8.66 7.19 -1.38
N ASP A 115 8.15 8.23 -0.70
CA ASP A 115 8.83 8.84 0.46
C ASP A 115 8.89 7.86 1.65
N GLN A 116 7.89 6.99 1.79
CA GLN A 116 7.76 6.08 2.94
C GLN A 116 8.34 4.70 2.71
N VAL A 117 8.42 4.21 1.46
CA VAL A 117 8.90 2.86 1.16
C VAL A 117 10.34 2.65 1.64
N GLY A 118 11.17 3.71 1.60
CA GLY A 118 12.54 3.70 2.09
C GLY A 118 12.68 3.47 3.60
N LYS A 119 11.61 3.58 4.38
CA LYS A 119 11.62 3.17 5.80
C LYS A 119 11.78 1.65 5.98
N ILE A 120 11.48 0.85 4.95
CA ILE A 120 11.48 -0.62 5.02
C ILE A 120 12.42 -1.20 3.95
N LEU A 121 12.25 -0.80 2.69
CA LEU A 121 13.05 -1.31 1.57
C LEU A 121 14.38 -0.56 1.47
N LYS A 122 15.41 -1.25 0.98
CA LYS A 122 16.61 -0.60 0.45
C LYS A 122 16.21 0.12 -0.84
N THR A 123 16.70 1.33 -1.05
CA THR A 123 16.43 2.13 -2.26
C THR A 123 17.62 2.19 -3.21
N ASP A 124 18.66 1.40 -2.95
CA ASP A 124 19.82 1.27 -3.83
C ASP A 124 19.42 0.74 -5.22
N PRO A 125 19.89 1.35 -6.32
CA PRO A 125 19.49 0.96 -7.69
C PRO A 125 19.79 -0.50 -8.08
N GLU A 126 20.68 -1.17 -7.34
CA GLU A 126 21.03 -2.59 -7.56
C GLU A 126 19.88 -3.52 -7.14
N VAL A 127 19.21 -3.22 -6.02
CA VAL A 127 18.17 -4.08 -5.42
C VAL A 127 16.77 -3.45 -5.43
N PHE A 128 16.66 -2.22 -5.93
CA PHE A 128 15.40 -1.49 -6.01
C PHE A 128 15.27 -0.73 -7.33
N SER A 129 14.07 -0.74 -7.88
CA SER A 129 13.65 0.15 -8.95
C SER A 129 12.16 0.43 -8.79
N TRP A 130 11.68 1.53 -9.33
CA TRP A 130 10.26 1.81 -9.42
C TRP A 130 9.92 2.29 -10.83
N ILE A 131 8.70 1.98 -11.27
CA ILE A 131 8.17 2.41 -12.57
C ILE A 131 6.65 2.49 -12.47
N ARG A 132 6.02 3.24 -13.37
CA ARG A 132 4.57 3.38 -13.43
C ARG A 132 4.01 2.66 -14.66
N ASN A 133 2.80 2.10 -14.56
CA ASN A 133 2.22 1.38 -15.70
C ASN A 133 1.65 2.30 -16.79
N SER A 134 1.41 3.58 -16.51
CA SER A 134 1.17 4.58 -17.56
C SER A 134 2.35 4.71 -18.55
N ASP A 135 3.56 4.26 -18.18
CA ASP A 135 4.75 4.29 -19.04
C ASP A 135 4.61 3.39 -20.29
N TRP A 136 3.74 2.37 -20.24
CA TRP A 136 3.41 1.53 -21.39
C TRP A 136 1.94 1.56 -21.78
N PHE A 137 1.01 1.94 -20.90
CA PHE A 137 -0.41 2.09 -21.26
C PHE A 137 -0.74 3.43 -21.91
N THR A 138 0.12 4.44 -21.80
CA THR A 138 -0.07 5.74 -22.46
C THR A 138 0.77 5.80 -23.73
N SER A 139 0.14 5.95 -24.89
CA SER A 139 0.82 6.10 -26.17
C SER A 139 1.09 7.57 -26.52
N ILE A 140 1.88 7.79 -27.57
CA ILE A 140 2.15 9.15 -28.10
C ILE A 140 0.86 9.89 -28.48
N SER A 141 -0.16 9.19 -28.97
CA SER A 141 -1.43 9.80 -29.39
C SER A 141 -2.27 10.26 -28.21
N ASP A 142 -2.07 9.66 -27.04
CA ASP A 142 -2.86 9.94 -25.83
C ASP A 142 -2.36 11.19 -25.09
N LEU A 143 -1.19 11.71 -25.46
CA LEU A 143 -0.66 12.95 -24.88
C LEU A 143 -1.44 14.17 -25.39
N GLY A 144 -1.81 15.07 -24.48
CA GLY A 144 -2.45 16.34 -24.78
C GLY A 144 -1.89 17.45 -23.90
N PHE A 145 -1.68 18.63 -24.48
CA PHE A 145 -1.12 19.79 -23.79
C PHE A 145 -2.00 21.03 -23.98
N PRO A 146 -1.96 22.02 -23.06
CA PRO A 146 -2.63 23.29 -23.24
C PRO A 146 -2.26 23.98 -24.56
N GLN A 147 -3.19 24.73 -25.13
CA GLN A 147 -2.97 25.43 -26.40
C GLN A 147 -1.79 26.41 -26.29
N GLY A 148 -0.92 26.39 -27.31
CA GLY A 148 0.28 27.24 -27.35
C GLY A 148 1.46 26.71 -26.53
N HIS A 149 1.36 25.55 -25.90
CA HIS A 149 2.51 24.90 -25.27
C HIS A 149 3.52 24.44 -26.32
N THR A 150 4.81 24.75 -26.13
CA THR A 150 5.86 24.44 -27.10
C THR A 150 6.99 23.63 -26.47
N VAL A 151 7.54 22.69 -27.24
CA VAL A 151 8.67 21.84 -26.84
C VAL A 151 9.89 22.22 -27.67
N LYS A 152 11.05 22.32 -27.02
CA LYS A 152 12.33 22.59 -27.68
C LYS A 152 13.03 21.28 -27.98
N LEU A 153 13.40 21.09 -29.23
CA LEU A 153 14.18 19.96 -29.71
C LEU A 153 15.54 20.45 -30.21
N SER A 154 16.61 19.79 -29.77
CA SER A 154 17.94 19.95 -30.35
C SER A 154 18.11 18.94 -31.48
N LEU A 155 18.30 19.43 -32.69
CA LEU A 155 18.56 18.65 -33.90
C LEU A 155 19.98 18.91 -34.36
N VAL A 156 20.65 17.92 -34.96
CA VAL A 156 21.93 18.14 -35.62
C VAL A 156 21.67 18.29 -37.12
N GLN A 157 21.93 19.47 -37.65
CA GLN A 157 21.84 19.78 -39.08
C GLN A 157 23.22 20.26 -39.55
N ASP A 158 23.80 19.59 -40.55
CA ASP A 158 25.13 19.89 -41.09
C ASP A 158 26.23 19.96 -40.02
N GLY A 159 26.16 19.06 -39.03
CA GLY A 159 27.11 19.01 -37.91
C GLY A 159 26.97 20.15 -36.88
N LYS A 160 25.94 21.00 -37.01
CA LYS A 160 25.62 22.05 -36.04
C LYS A 160 24.35 21.71 -35.27
N GLU A 161 24.37 21.96 -33.97
CA GLU A 161 23.16 21.84 -33.13
C GLU A 161 22.23 23.02 -33.43
N VAL A 162 21.03 22.70 -33.92
CA VAL A 162 19.94 23.64 -34.19
C VAL A 162 18.82 23.34 -33.20
N LYS A 163 18.42 24.36 -32.42
CA LYS A 163 17.29 24.26 -31.50
C LYS A 163 16.03 24.74 -32.20
N VAL A 164 15.08 23.84 -32.41
CA VAL A 164 13.80 24.11 -33.06
C VAL A 164 12.69 23.99 -32.03
N SER A 165 11.72 24.91 -32.09
CA SER A 165 10.53 24.87 -31.23
C SER A 165 9.36 24.28 -32.00
N TYR A 166 8.72 23.27 -31.44
CA TYR A 166 7.51 22.65 -31.98
C TYR A 166 6.32 22.91 -31.06
N ASP A 167 5.13 22.98 -31.63
CA ASP A 167 3.89 22.86 -30.85
C ASP A 167 3.88 21.48 -30.17
N ALA A 168 3.65 21.44 -28.85
CA ALA A 168 3.63 20.21 -28.07
C ALA A 168 2.53 19.24 -28.52
N ASN A 169 1.43 19.73 -29.09
CA ASN A 169 0.36 18.91 -29.64
C ASN A 169 0.62 18.44 -31.08
N SER A 170 1.67 18.93 -31.74
CA SER A 170 2.11 18.39 -33.04
C SER A 170 2.73 16.99 -32.86
N PHE A 171 2.74 16.16 -33.91
CA PHE A 171 3.34 14.83 -33.82
C PHE A 171 4.82 14.86 -33.37
N PRO A 172 5.71 15.72 -33.93
CA PRO A 172 7.09 15.84 -33.43
C PRO A 172 7.16 16.32 -31.98
N GLY A 173 6.28 17.24 -31.56
CA GLY A 173 6.19 17.71 -30.18
C GLY A 173 5.79 16.61 -29.21
N LYS A 174 4.73 15.85 -29.52
CA LYS A 174 4.31 14.70 -28.72
C LYS A 174 5.37 13.61 -28.69
N ALA A 175 6.06 13.34 -29.80
CA ALA A 175 7.15 12.37 -29.86
C ALA A 175 8.30 12.76 -28.94
N ALA A 176 8.68 14.04 -28.96
CA ALA A 176 9.70 14.59 -28.09
C ALA A 176 9.35 14.41 -26.61
N VAL A 177 8.15 14.82 -26.21
CA VAL A 177 7.71 14.70 -24.82
C VAL A 177 7.63 13.23 -24.44
N PHE A 178 6.96 12.41 -25.25
CA PHE A 178 6.85 10.97 -25.02
C PHE A 178 8.21 10.34 -24.76
N GLU A 179 9.20 10.59 -25.63
CA GLU A 179 10.52 10.00 -25.47
C GLU A 179 11.27 10.52 -24.23
N GLN A 180 11.12 11.80 -23.88
CA GLN A 180 11.80 12.44 -22.76
C GLN A 180 11.18 12.09 -21.39
N THR A 181 9.88 11.80 -21.34
CA THR A 181 9.17 11.56 -20.07
C THR A 181 9.11 10.09 -19.67
N ARG A 182 9.50 9.15 -20.55
CA ARG A 182 9.37 7.72 -20.29
C ARG A 182 10.47 7.21 -19.36
N MET A 183 10.07 6.65 -18.23
CA MET A 183 10.98 6.11 -17.21
C MET A 183 11.83 4.95 -17.77
N GLN A 184 11.32 4.23 -18.77
CA GLN A 184 12.07 3.20 -19.47
C GLN A 184 13.42 3.68 -20.03
N ARG A 185 13.56 4.96 -20.39
CA ARG A 185 14.83 5.52 -20.89
C ARG A 185 15.93 5.55 -19.84
N SER A 186 15.59 5.88 -18.60
CA SER A 186 16.56 5.87 -17.49
C SER A 186 16.82 4.46 -16.96
N ILE A 187 15.79 3.59 -16.97
CA ILE A 187 15.88 2.24 -16.41
C ILE A 187 16.61 1.27 -17.34
N ALA A 188 16.35 1.35 -18.65
CA ALA A 188 16.91 0.45 -19.64
C ALA A 188 17.49 1.24 -20.83
N PRO A 189 18.60 1.98 -20.61
CA PRO A 189 19.21 2.81 -21.64
C PRO A 189 19.61 1.96 -22.85
N GLY A 190 19.31 2.46 -24.04
CA GLY A 190 19.57 1.76 -25.31
C GLY A 190 18.52 0.72 -25.71
N LYS A 191 17.59 0.35 -24.82
CA LYS A 191 16.39 -0.42 -25.23
C LYS A 191 15.33 0.51 -25.81
N GLY A 192 14.46 -0.05 -26.67
CA GLY A 192 13.25 0.62 -27.13
C GLY A 192 12.27 0.83 -25.97
N ILE A 193 11.34 1.78 -26.13
CA ILE A 193 10.23 1.99 -25.19
C ILE A 193 9.13 1.00 -25.53
N SER A 194 8.81 0.10 -24.60
CA SER A 194 7.66 -0.80 -24.70
C SER A 194 6.36 -0.02 -24.51
N VAL A 195 5.43 -0.20 -25.44
CA VAL A 195 4.10 0.43 -25.42
C VAL A 195 3.05 -0.61 -25.77
N ILE A 196 1.95 -0.60 -25.03
CA ILE A 196 0.78 -1.43 -25.29
C ILE A 196 -0.15 -0.68 -26.22
N THR A 197 -0.25 -1.17 -27.45
CA THR A 197 -1.21 -0.67 -28.44
C THR A 197 -2.55 -1.35 -28.25
N LEU A 198 -3.64 -0.74 -28.75
CA LEU A 198 -4.96 -1.38 -28.81
C LEU A 198 -4.88 -2.75 -29.50
N ARG A 199 -4.10 -2.86 -30.59
CA ARG A 199 -3.88 -4.14 -31.26
C ARG A 199 -3.23 -5.16 -30.33
N GLY A 200 -2.18 -4.77 -29.60
CA GLY A 200 -1.50 -5.64 -28.64
C GLY A 200 -2.44 -6.12 -27.54
N PHE A 201 -3.23 -5.21 -26.98
CA PHE A 201 -4.25 -5.53 -25.98
C PHE A 201 -5.30 -6.53 -26.50
N LEU A 202 -5.87 -6.28 -27.69
CA LEU A 202 -6.83 -7.20 -28.32
C LEU A 202 -6.21 -8.57 -28.64
N TRP A 203 -4.91 -8.62 -28.96
CA TRP A 203 -4.20 -9.88 -29.19
C TRP A 203 -4.07 -10.72 -27.93
N THR A 204 -3.81 -10.07 -26.78
CA THR A 204 -3.86 -10.71 -25.47
C THR A 204 -5.27 -11.23 -25.17
N LEU A 205 -6.29 -10.39 -25.36
CA LEU A 205 -7.69 -10.78 -25.11
C LEU A 205 -8.17 -11.94 -25.99
N ARG A 206 -7.62 -12.12 -27.19
CA ARG A 206 -7.95 -13.29 -28.04
C ARG A 206 -7.67 -14.64 -27.35
N ARG A 207 -6.76 -14.67 -26.37
CA ARG A 207 -6.36 -15.88 -25.64
C ARG A 207 -6.97 -15.97 -24.24
N ILE A 208 -7.65 -14.93 -23.76
CA ILE A 208 -8.28 -14.87 -22.44
C ILE A 208 -9.79 -14.86 -22.63
N THR A 209 -10.46 -15.91 -22.17
CA THR A 209 -11.91 -16.05 -22.38
C THR A 209 -12.70 -15.26 -21.35
N HIS A 210 -13.90 -14.82 -21.75
CA HIS A 210 -14.86 -14.23 -20.82
C HIS A 210 -15.20 -15.19 -19.66
N SER A 211 -15.40 -16.48 -19.95
CA SER A 211 -15.66 -17.51 -18.93
C SER A 211 -14.55 -17.57 -17.88
N ARG A 212 -13.29 -17.46 -18.29
CA ARG A 212 -12.15 -17.46 -17.38
C ARG A 212 -12.15 -16.23 -16.48
N LEU A 213 -12.49 -15.05 -17.00
CA LEU A 213 -12.56 -13.84 -16.20
C LEU A 213 -13.71 -13.92 -15.20
N ILE A 214 -14.88 -14.39 -15.64
CA ILE A 214 -16.07 -14.44 -14.79
C ILE A 214 -16.02 -15.52 -13.72
N GLU A 215 -15.15 -16.53 -13.83
CA GLU A 215 -14.91 -17.53 -12.76
C GLU A 215 -14.50 -16.90 -11.42
N ARG A 216 -14.03 -15.66 -11.42
CA ARG A 216 -13.68 -14.94 -10.21
C ARG A 216 -14.91 -14.73 -9.32
N ASP A 217 -14.87 -15.26 -8.10
CA ASP A 217 -15.97 -15.21 -7.12
C ASP A 217 -16.57 -13.82 -6.95
N MET A 218 -15.75 -12.77 -6.89
CA MET A 218 -16.22 -11.39 -6.74
C MET A 218 -17.08 -10.91 -7.93
N PHE A 219 -16.76 -11.30 -9.16
CA PHE A 219 -17.60 -10.98 -10.32
C PHE A 219 -18.90 -11.77 -10.31
N GLN A 220 -18.85 -13.06 -9.98
CA GLN A 220 -20.05 -13.89 -9.78
C GLN A 220 -20.98 -13.29 -8.74
N ASN A 221 -20.43 -12.91 -7.58
CA ASN A 221 -21.20 -12.33 -6.48
C ASN A 221 -21.85 -11.00 -6.85
N ARG A 222 -21.19 -10.14 -7.63
CA ARG A 222 -21.79 -8.89 -8.12
C ARG A 222 -22.94 -9.15 -9.08
N ILE A 223 -22.74 -10.02 -10.07
CA ILE A 223 -23.77 -10.37 -11.05
C ILE A 223 -24.97 -11.04 -10.37
N ASN A 224 -24.74 -12.03 -9.51
CA ASN A 224 -25.79 -12.73 -8.78
C ASN A 224 -26.53 -11.81 -7.81
N GLY A 225 -25.82 -10.81 -7.25
CA GLY A 225 -26.41 -9.77 -6.41
C GLY A 225 -27.13 -8.65 -7.18
N GLY A 226 -27.21 -8.72 -8.52
CA GLY A 226 -27.83 -7.70 -9.37
C GLY A 226 -27.06 -6.37 -9.42
N ASN A 227 -25.81 -6.36 -8.98
CA ASN A 227 -24.96 -5.17 -9.03
C ASN A 227 -24.31 -5.04 -10.41
N GLU A 228 -24.19 -3.81 -10.91
CA GLU A 228 -23.48 -3.54 -12.16
C GLU A 228 -22.01 -3.97 -12.05
N LEU A 229 -21.43 -4.40 -13.17
CA LEU A 229 -20.00 -4.70 -13.32
C LEU A 229 -19.52 -4.08 -14.63
N ALA A 230 -18.64 -3.08 -14.54
CA ALA A 230 -18.15 -2.42 -15.73
C ALA A 230 -17.18 -3.33 -16.51
N MET A 231 -17.20 -3.25 -17.84
CA MET A 231 -16.24 -3.99 -18.67
C MET A 231 -14.79 -3.59 -18.37
N SER A 232 -14.55 -2.32 -18.01
CA SER A 232 -13.24 -1.84 -17.57
C SER A 232 -12.75 -2.57 -16.30
N GLU A 233 -13.62 -2.80 -15.31
CA GLU A 233 -13.31 -3.59 -14.11
C GLU A 233 -13.00 -5.06 -14.47
N MET A 234 -13.74 -5.64 -15.42
CA MET A 234 -13.50 -7.01 -15.89
C MET A 234 -12.13 -7.15 -16.59
N MET A 235 -11.65 -6.11 -17.26
CA MET A 235 -10.34 -6.11 -17.93
C MET A 235 -9.17 -5.85 -16.98
N TYR A 236 -9.42 -5.40 -15.75
CA TYR A 236 -8.38 -5.07 -14.77
C TYR A 236 -7.34 -6.19 -14.57
N PRO A 237 -7.72 -7.48 -14.36
CA PRO A 237 -6.76 -8.56 -14.18
C PRO A 237 -5.83 -8.74 -15.39
N VAL A 238 -6.34 -8.49 -16.61
CA VAL A 238 -5.57 -8.58 -17.84
C VAL A 238 -4.54 -7.46 -17.93
N LEU A 239 -4.92 -6.23 -17.54
CA LEU A 239 -4.01 -5.09 -17.50
C LEU A 239 -2.87 -5.33 -16.50
N GLN A 240 -3.19 -5.76 -15.28
CA GLN A 240 -2.16 -6.11 -14.29
C GLN A 240 -1.26 -7.26 -14.78
N GLY A 241 -1.81 -8.20 -15.55
CA GLY A 241 -1.02 -9.28 -16.14
C GLY A 241 -0.09 -8.82 -17.28
N ILE A 242 -0.52 -7.85 -18.07
CA ILE A 242 0.33 -7.19 -19.08
C ILE A 242 1.52 -6.50 -18.43
N ASP A 243 1.34 -5.91 -17.24
CA ASP A 243 2.45 -5.29 -16.51
C ASP A 243 3.61 -6.27 -16.31
N SER A 244 3.34 -7.52 -15.91
CA SER A 244 4.39 -8.54 -15.72
C SER A 244 5.13 -8.85 -17.01
N HIS A 245 4.41 -8.94 -18.13
CA HIS A 245 5.04 -9.14 -19.44
C HIS A 245 5.92 -7.95 -19.84
N VAL A 246 5.45 -6.71 -19.68
CA VAL A 246 6.23 -5.51 -20.01
C VAL A 246 7.45 -5.38 -19.11
N LEU A 247 7.31 -5.61 -17.81
CA LEU A 247 8.43 -5.62 -16.88
C LEU A 247 9.51 -6.63 -17.29
N SER A 248 9.13 -7.81 -17.79
CA SER A 248 10.09 -8.79 -18.30
C SER A 248 10.89 -8.30 -19.51
N GLN A 249 10.33 -7.42 -20.35
CA GLN A 249 11.04 -6.83 -21.48
C GLN A 249 12.04 -5.76 -21.00
N ILE A 250 11.61 -4.93 -20.05
CA ILE A 250 12.39 -3.82 -19.50
C ILE A 250 13.57 -4.37 -18.70
N TYR A 251 13.30 -5.24 -17.73
CA TYR A 251 14.27 -5.74 -16.75
C TYR A 251 14.93 -7.07 -17.17
N GLY A 252 14.43 -7.74 -18.21
CA GLY A 252 14.96 -9.02 -18.72
C GLY A 252 14.25 -10.25 -18.16
N SER A 253 13.59 -10.13 -17.01
CA SER A 253 12.71 -11.15 -16.43
C SER A 253 11.65 -10.49 -15.52
N CYS A 254 10.65 -11.27 -15.13
CA CYS A 254 9.73 -10.97 -14.03
C CYS A 254 9.54 -12.31 -13.32
N ASP A 255 10.37 -12.60 -12.32
CA ASP A 255 10.53 -13.93 -11.76
C ASP A 255 9.51 -14.24 -10.65
N LEU A 256 9.06 -13.22 -9.92
CA LEU A 256 8.07 -13.34 -8.84
C LEU A 256 7.14 -12.12 -8.83
N GLU A 257 5.84 -12.34 -8.71
CA GLU A 257 4.90 -11.31 -8.28
C GLU A 257 4.42 -11.61 -6.85
N VAL A 258 4.43 -10.57 -6.02
CA VAL A 258 3.97 -10.63 -4.63
C VAL A 258 2.70 -9.81 -4.43
N GLY A 259 1.82 -10.25 -3.54
CA GLY A 259 0.59 -9.53 -3.21
C GLY A 259 -0.17 -10.14 -2.05
N GLY A 260 -1.29 -9.52 -1.65
CA GLY A 260 -2.24 -10.15 -0.73
C GLY A 260 -2.97 -11.32 -1.40
N ASN A 261 -3.52 -12.24 -0.60
CA ASN A 261 -4.27 -13.39 -1.12
C ASN A 261 -5.55 -13.01 -1.90
N ASP A 262 -6.06 -11.79 -1.73
CA ASP A 262 -7.12 -11.23 -2.55
C ASP A 262 -6.68 -10.95 -4.00
N GLN A 263 -5.38 -10.74 -4.23
CA GLN A 263 -4.77 -10.48 -5.54
C GLN A 263 -4.38 -11.75 -6.31
N THR A 264 -4.52 -12.95 -5.71
CA THR A 264 -4.04 -14.21 -6.31
C THR A 264 -4.55 -14.42 -7.73
N PHE A 265 -5.83 -14.11 -7.99
CA PHE A 265 -6.39 -14.21 -9.34
C PHE A 265 -5.68 -13.29 -10.35
N ASN A 266 -5.43 -12.04 -9.97
CA ASN A 266 -4.75 -11.07 -10.85
C ASN A 266 -3.30 -11.48 -11.10
N MET A 267 -2.59 -11.95 -10.07
CA MET A 267 -1.20 -12.42 -10.20
C MET A 267 -1.09 -13.67 -11.07
N LEU A 268 -2.07 -14.59 -10.99
CA LEU A 268 -2.16 -15.75 -11.87
C LEU A 268 -2.49 -15.33 -13.33
N MET A 269 -3.30 -14.29 -13.53
CA MET A 269 -3.52 -13.73 -14.86
C MET A 269 -2.21 -13.18 -15.47
N GLY A 270 -1.31 -12.64 -14.64
CA GLY A 270 0.05 -12.28 -15.08
C GLY A 270 0.83 -13.46 -15.64
N ARG A 271 0.76 -14.63 -15.00
CA ARG A 271 1.36 -15.86 -15.54
C ARG A 271 0.77 -16.24 -16.89
N ASP A 272 -0.55 -16.22 -17.00
CA ASP A 272 -1.26 -16.55 -18.24
C ASP A 272 -0.84 -15.59 -19.39
N VAL A 273 -0.77 -14.28 -19.11
CA VAL A 273 -0.32 -13.28 -20.09
C VAL A 273 1.14 -13.49 -20.49
N MET A 274 2.04 -13.79 -19.56
CA MET A 274 3.44 -14.09 -19.89
C MET A 274 3.56 -15.34 -20.77
N LYS A 275 2.79 -16.39 -20.45
CA LYS A 275 2.72 -17.62 -21.24
C LYS A 275 2.20 -17.38 -22.65
N ILE A 276 1.13 -16.58 -22.80
CA ILE A 276 0.56 -16.20 -24.10
C ILE A 276 1.63 -15.53 -25.00
N ASN A 277 2.56 -14.81 -24.39
CA ASN A 277 3.65 -14.12 -25.08
C ASN A 277 4.96 -14.95 -25.15
N ASN A 278 4.92 -16.24 -24.81
CA ASN A 278 6.07 -17.15 -24.80
C ASN A 278 7.25 -16.67 -23.93
N VAL A 279 6.95 -16.00 -22.82
CA VAL A 279 7.94 -15.61 -21.80
C VAL A 279 7.84 -16.56 -20.61
N GLU A 280 8.96 -16.79 -19.90
CA GLU A 280 8.96 -17.57 -18.65
C GLU A 280 7.95 -16.98 -17.66
N GLU A 281 7.06 -17.81 -17.14
CA GLU A 281 6.00 -17.39 -16.22
C GLU A 281 6.58 -17.01 -14.85
N GLN A 282 6.18 -15.85 -14.31
CA GLN A 282 6.51 -15.46 -12.94
C GLN A 282 5.95 -16.45 -11.92
N SER A 283 6.64 -16.70 -10.80
CA SER A 283 6.02 -17.36 -9.65
C SER A 283 5.10 -16.37 -8.91
N VAL A 284 4.17 -16.89 -8.11
CA VAL A 284 3.21 -16.07 -7.36
C VAL A 284 3.36 -16.35 -5.88
N LEU A 285 3.50 -15.31 -5.07
CA LEU A 285 3.54 -15.41 -3.61
C LEU A 285 2.47 -14.50 -3.00
N ALA A 286 1.43 -15.14 -2.48
CA ALA A 286 0.32 -14.49 -1.82
C ALA A 286 0.51 -14.52 -0.30
N PHE A 287 0.30 -13.37 0.34
CA PHE A 287 0.39 -13.20 1.79
C PHE A 287 -0.98 -13.14 2.43
N ASP A 288 -1.05 -13.60 3.67
CA ASP A 288 -2.22 -13.38 4.52
C ASP A 288 -2.44 -11.89 4.75
N LEU A 289 -3.71 -11.49 4.70
CA LEU A 289 -4.10 -10.11 4.95
C LEU A 289 -4.12 -9.83 6.45
N LEU A 290 -3.49 -8.73 6.86
CA LEU A 290 -3.58 -8.24 8.23
C LEU A 290 -4.98 -7.67 8.48
N LYS A 291 -5.63 -8.16 9.53
CA LYS A 291 -6.92 -7.63 10.01
C LYS A 291 -6.75 -6.21 10.54
N GLY A 292 -7.72 -5.35 10.29
CA GLY A 292 -7.73 -3.98 10.81
C GLY A 292 -7.92 -3.93 12.33
N THR A 293 -7.96 -2.71 12.86
CA THR A 293 -8.18 -2.47 14.29
C THR A 293 -9.55 -2.94 14.79
N ASP A 294 -10.50 -3.19 13.89
CA ASP A 294 -11.82 -3.79 14.18
C ASP A 294 -11.78 -5.32 14.36
N GLY A 295 -10.69 -5.97 13.93
CA GLY A 295 -10.45 -7.42 14.04
C GLY A 295 -11.28 -8.31 13.10
N LYS A 296 -12.07 -7.75 12.19
CA LYS A 296 -12.89 -8.52 11.24
C LYS A 296 -12.42 -8.33 9.82
N GLU A 297 -12.42 -7.09 9.35
CA GLU A 297 -12.08 -6.74 7.99
C GLU A 297 -10.56 -6.63 7.82
N LYS A 298 -10.10 -6.75 6.57
CA LYS A 298 -8.69 -6.44 6.27
C LYS A 298 -8.39 -4.98 6.60
N MET A 299 -7.15 -4.72 6.99
CA MET A 299 -6.66 -3.38 7.23
C MET A 299 -6.75 -2.54 5.95
N SER A 300 -7.48 -1.44 6.02
CA SER A 300 -7.76 -0.57 4.89
C SER A 300 -8.05 0.86 5.34
N LYS A 301 -7.40 1.82 4.68
CA LYS A 301 -7.70 3.24 4.88
C LYS A 301 -9.16 3.61 4.57
N SER A 302 -9.78 2.92 3.62
CA SER A 302 -11.19 3.16 3.28
C SER A 302 -12.17 2.71 4.36
N LEU A 303 -11.76 1.81 5.25
CA LEU A 303 -12.54 1.34 6.38
C LEU A 303 -12.17 2.06 7.69
N ASP A 304 -11.21 2.98 7.65
CA ASP A 304 -10.69 3.72 8.81
C ASP A 304 -10.27 2.78 9.97
N ASN A 305 -9.73 1.61 9.61
CA ASN A 305 -9.31 0.55 10.56
C ASN A 305 -7.80 0.28 10.46
N TYR A 306 -7.01 1.28 10.08
CA TYR A 306 -5.59 1.14 9.75
C TYR A 306 -4.67 1.79 10.78
N ILE A 307 -3.42 1.33 10.77
CA ILE A 307 -2.32 1.87 11.57
C ILE A 307 -1.20 2.26 10.58
N GLY A 308 -1.02 3.56 10.36
CA GLY A 308 0.03 4.13 9.51
C GLY A 308 1.42 3.93 10.11
N ILE A 309 2.44 3.72 9.27
CA ILE A 309 3.85 3.55 9.71
C ILE A 309 4.56 4.89 9.99
N THR A 310 3.86 6.00 9.77
CA THR A 310 4.33 7.37 9.95
C THR A 310 3.45 8.15 10.93
N GLU A 311 2.46 7.50 11.54
CA GLU A 311 1.66 8.10 12.61
C GLU A 311 2.51 8.37 13.84
N ASP A 312 2.00 9.22 14.74
CA ASP A 312 2.68 9.46 16.00
C ASP A 312 2.81 8.15 16.81
N PRO A 313 3.97 7.89 17.46
CA PRO A 313 4.19 6.69 18.27
C PRO A 313 3.05 6.38 19.26
N SER A 314 2.50 7.40 19.92
CA SER A 314 1.42 7.24 20.90
C SER A 314 0.09 6.90 20.24
N GLN A 315 -0.16 7.38 19.00
CA GLN A 315 -1.31 6.97 18.19
C GLN A 315 -1.21 5.50 17.76
N ILE A 316 -0.05 5.08 17.25
CA ILE A 316 0.21 3.68 16.87
C ILE A 316 0.00 2.79 18.09
N TYR A 317 0.62 3.13 19.23
CA TYR A 317 0.51 2.38 20.48
C TYR A 317 -0.96 2.24 20.90
N GLY A 318 -1.71 3.35 20.93
CA GLY A 318 -3.13 3.36 21.26
C GLY A 318 -3.97 2.48 20.33
N LYS A 319 -3.76 2.57 19.00
CA LYS A 319 -4.48 1.75 18.02
C LYS A 319 -4.19 0.26 18.21
N VAL A 320 -2.95 -0.14 18.46
CA VAL A 320 -2.60 -1.55 18.75
C VAL A 320 -3.29 -2.01 20.04
N MET A 321 -3.31 -1.18 21.09
CA MET A 321 -4.02 -1.50 22.33
C MET A 321 -5.53 -1.66 22.16
N SER A 322 -6.10 -1.10 21.08
CA SER A 322 -7.54 -1.15 20.78
C SER A 322 -7.99 -2.40 20.04
N ILE A 323 -7.07 -3.19 19.46
CA ILE A 323 -7.42 -4.37 18.66
C ILE A 323 -8.12 -5.44 19.50
N PRO A 324 -9.00 -6.28 18.94
CA PRO A 324 -9.57 -7.42 19.64
C PRO A 324 -8.53 -8.47 20.08
N ASP A 325 -8.82 -9.22 21.15
CA ASP A 325 -7.86 -10.18 21.71
C ASP A 325 -7.60 -11.38 20.77
N ASP A 326 -8.61 -11.79 20.01
CA ASP A 326 -8.57 -12.93 19.09
C ASP A 326 -7.67 -12.70 17.86
N VAL A 327 -7.29 -11.45 17.59
CA VAL A 327 -6.40 -11.10 16.47
C VAL A 327 -4.95 -10.85 16.89
N MET A 328 -4.63 -10.84 18.18
CA MET A 328 -3.27 -10.56 18.68
C MET A 328 -2.22 -11.51 18.13
N VAL A 329 -2.53 -12.81 18.10
CA VAL A 329 -1.62 -13.84 17.60
C VAL A 329 -1.28 -13.59 16.14
N HIS A 330 -2.30 -13.28 15.32
CA HIS A 330 -2.12 -12.94 13.91
C HIS A 330 -1.20 -11.72 13.73
N TYR A 331 -1.37 -10.69 14.57
CA TYR A 331 -0.50 -9.51 14.56
C TYR A 331 0.96 -9.86 14.89
N PHE A 332 1.21 -10.69 15.90
CA PHE A 332 2.59 -11.17 16.18
C PHE A 332 3.16 -11.95 15.00
N GLU A 333 2.38 -12.84 14.40
CA GLU A 333 2.83 -13.69 13.29
C GLU A 333 3.31 -12.86 12.09
N ILE A 334 2.55 -11.83 11.69
CA ILE A 334 2.77 -11.14 10.41
C ILE A 334 3.28 -9.69 10.55
N ALA A 335 2.98 -9.00 11.66
CA ALA A 335 3.35 -7.59 11.86
C ALA A 335 4.60 -7.38 12.74
N THR A 336 5.16 -8.45 13.34
CA THR A 336 6.38 -8.36 14.18
C THR A 336 7.50 -9.27 13.68
N TYR A 337 8.67 -9.22 14.33
CA TYR A 337 9.81 -10.13 14.11
C TYR A 337 9.85 -11.30 15.11
N ALA A 338 8.82 -11.46 15.97
CA ALA A 338 8.77 -12.53 16.97
C ALA A 338 9.02 -13.91 16.33
N SER A 339 9.81 -14.74 16.99
CA SER A 339 10.11 -16.11 16.53
C SER A 339 8.90 -17.03 16.65
N LYS A 340 8.91 -18.15 15.91
CA LYS A 340 7.87 -19.18 16.03
C LYS A 340 7.71 -19.65 17.49
N THR A 341 8.81 -19.80 18.22
CA THR A 341 8.78 -20.19 19.64
C THR A 341 8.05 -19.15 20.50
N GLU A 342 8.36 -17.87 20.33
CA GLU A 342 7.69 -16.79 21.07
C GLU A 342 6.19 -16.72 20.76
N ILE A 343 5.80 -16.91 19.50
CA ILE A 343 4.40 -16.94 19.09
C ILE A 343 3.66 -18.10 19.76
N GLU A 344 4.26 -19.29 19.81
CA GLU A 344 3.68 -20.45 20.49
C GLU A 344 3.60 -20.26 22.02
N GLU A 345 4.54 -19.54 22.63
CA GLU A 345 4.46 -19.13 24.03
C GLU A 345 3.31 -18.15 24.27
N ILE A 346 3.15 -17.14 23.40
CA ILE A 346 2.04 -16.19 23.45
C ILE A 346 0.69 -16.91 23.35
N LYS A 347 0.54 -17.87 22.41
CA LYS A 347 -0.66 -18.70 22.28
C LYS A 347 -0.99 -19.42 23.59
N LYS A 348 -0.01 -20.12 24.18
CA LYS A 348 -0.19 -20.85 25.46
C LYS A 348 -0.56 -19.92 26.61
N VAL A 349 0.02 -18.72 26.64
CA VAL A 349 -0.25 -17.69 27.65
C VAL A 349 -1.71 -17.24 27.57
N LEU A 350 -2.20 -16.95 26.35
CA LEU A 350 -3.58 -16.51 26.12
C LEU A 350 -4.60 -17.62 26.41
N GLU A 351 -4.28 -18.88 26.12
CA GLU A 351 -5.14 -20.04 26.41
C GLU A 351 -5.25 -20.36 27.91
N LYS A 352 -4.14 -20.23 28.65
CA LYS A 352 -4.10 -20.59 30.09
C LYS A 352 -4.74 -19.55 31.00
N GLY A 353 -5.12 -18.38 30.49
CA GLY A 353 -5.69 -17.28 31.28
C GLY A 353 -4.75 -16.72 32.37
N GLY A 354 -3.46 -17.06 32.32
CA GLY A 354 -2.46 -16.76 33.35
C GLY A 354 -1.75 -15.42 33.17
N SER A 355 -1.90 -14.76 32.02
CA SER A 355 -1.41 -13.41 31.77
C SER A 355 -2.57 -12.51 31.36
N ASN A 356 -2.52 -11.25 31.76
CA ASN A 356 -3.52 -10.27 31.36
C ASN A 356 -3.37 -10.05 29.84
N PRO A 357 -4.40 -10.29 29.00
CA PRO A 357 -4.35 -9.99 27.56
C PRO A 357 -3.81 -8.58 27.25
N ARG A 358 -4.01 -7.65 28.19
CA ARG A 358 -3.42 -6.31 28.19
C ARG A 358 -1.88 -6.33 28.04
N ASP A 359 -1.17 -7.12 28.85
CA ASP A 359 0.30 -7.11 28.86
C ASP A 359 0.87 -7.64 27.55
N VAL A 360 0.19 -8.62 26.94
CA VAL A 360 0.51 -9.13 25.61
C VAL A 360 0.30 -8.06 24.53
N LYS A 361 -0.79 -7.28 24.61
CA LYS A 361 -0.99 -6.13 23.69
C LYS A 361 0.04 -5.03 23.90
N MET A 362 0.44 -4.77 25.12
CA MET A 362 1.46 -3.77 25.43
C MET A 362 2.81 -4.15 24.82
N ARG A 363 3.19 -5.42 24.94
CA ARG A 363 4.35 -5.97 24.23
C ARG A 363 4.21 -5.78 22.71
N LEU A 364 3.06 -6.14 22.13
CA LEU A 364 2.80 -5.98 20.70
C LEU A 364 2.91 -4.52 20.24
N ALA A 365 2.32 -3.60 21.01
CA ALA A 365 2.34 -2.17 20.73
C ALA A 365 3.77 -1.62 20.75
N ARG A 366 4.56 -2.03 21.76
CA ARG A 366 5.98 -1.69 21.84
C ARG A 366 6.76 -2.21 20.64
N GLU A 367 6.60 -3.48 20.27
CA GLU A 367 7.31 -4.06 19.11
C GLU A 367 6.97 -3.33 17.79
N ILE A 368 5.70 -3.01 17.57
CA ILE A 368 5.26 -2.29 16.37
C ILE A 368 5.83 -0.87 16.35
N VAL A 369 5.76 -0.12 17.46
CA VAL A 369 6.32 1.24 17.54
C VAL A 369 7.83 1.21 17.37
N SER A 370 8.54 0.29 18.07
CA SER A 370 9.99 0.14 17.96
C SER A 370 10.43 -0.15 16.52
N THR A 371 9.64 -0.91 15.77
CA THR A 371 9.94 -1.26 14.37
C THR A 371 10.01 -0.03 13.47
N TYR A 372 9.14 0.97 13.64
CA TYR A 372 9.02 2.10 12.72
C TYR A 372 9.55 3.44 13.27
N HIS A 373 9.63 3.57 14.60
CA HIS A 373 10.03 4.80 15.29
C HIS A 373 11.21 4.61 16.26
N GLY A 374 11.68 3.37 16.46
CA GLY A 374 12.79 3.05 17.34
C GLY A 374 12.40 2.85 18.80
N GLU A 375 13.32 2.23 19.55
CA GLU A 375 13.05 1.75 20.91
C GLU A 375 12.73 2.86 21.91
N GLN A 376 13.37 4.04 21.77
CA GLN A 376 13.11 5.17 22.65
C GLN A 376 11.66 5.69 22.51
N ALA A 377 11.21 5.89 21.27
CA ALA A 377 9.84 6.34 20.99
C ALA A 377 8.79 5.34 21.52
N ALA A 378 9.09 4.03 21.46
CA ALA A 378 8.21 3.01 21.99
C ALA A 378 8.08 3.08 23.53
N GLN A 379 9.18 3.34 24.24
CA GLN A 379 9.18 3.51 25.70
C GLN A 379 8.41 4.78 26.12
N GLU A 380 8.58 5.88 25.37
CA GLU A 380 7.87 7.13 25.61
C GLU A 380 6.36 6.96 25.38
N ALA A 381 5.95 6.31 24.28
CA ALA A 381 4.55 6.02 23.97
C ALA A 381 3.90 5.09 25.02
N GLU A 382 4.63 4.07 25.49
CA GLU A 382 4.19 3.18 26.57
C GLU A 382 3.94 3.96 27.87
N LYS A 383 4.86 4.84 28.24
CA LYS A 383 4.73 5.70 29.43
C LYS A 383 3.53 6.64 29.31
N GLU A 384 3.38 7.32 28.18
CA GLU A 384 2.26 8.24 27.94
C GLU A 384 0.92 7.49 27.98
N PHE A 385 0.85 6.29 27.41
CA PHE A 385 -0.33 5.44 27.48
C PHE A 385 -0.70 5.12 28.93
N PHE A 386 0.26 4.74 29.77
CA PHE A 386 0.02 4.48 31.19
C PHE A 386 -0.44 5.73 31.95
N GLU A 387 0.16 6.89 31.70
CA GLU A 387 -0.22 8.14 32.37
C GLU A 387 -1.66 8.53 32.01
N THR A 388 -2.03 8.40 30.74
CA THR A 388 -3.37 8.68 30.21
C THR A 388 -4.41 7.69 30.76
N PHE A 389 -4.06 6.40 30.81
CA PHE A 389 -4.97 5.34 31.28
C PHE A 389 -5.13 5.33 32.81
N SER A 390 -4.08 5.66 33.56
CA SER A 390 -4.09 5.66 35.03
C SER A 390 -4.78 6.90 35.61
N LYS A 391 -4.75 8.02 34.91
CA LYS A 391 -5.38 9.27 35.38
C LYS A 391 -6.84 9.44 34.91
N GLY A 392 -7.30 8.66 33.94
CA GLY A 392 -8.62 8.87 33.31
C GLY A 392 -8.79 10.24 32.63
N GLY A 393 -7.71 11.03 32.57
CA GLY A 393 -7.69 12.43 32.13
C GLY A 393 -6.98 12.63 30.79
N ILE A 394 -6.95 13.88 30.34
CA ILE A 394 -6.27 14.31 29.12
C ILE A 394 -4.75 14.35 29.38
N PRO A 395 -3.90 13.82 28.47
CA PRO A 395 -2.45 13.89 28.60
C PRO A 395 -1.94 15.33 28.75
N ASP A 396 -0.87 15.54 29.51
CA ASP A 396 -0.23 16.86 29.61
C ASP A 396 0.37 17.31 28.26
N SER A 397 0.75 16.35 27.41
CA SER A 397 1.22 16.49 26.03
C SER A 397 0.13 16.87 25.01
N ALA A 398 -1.15 16.86 25.39
CA ALA A 398 -2.24 17.12 24.44
C ALA A 398 -2.12 18.54 23.85
N LYS A 399 -2.28 18.63 22.52
CA LYS A 399 -2.17 19.88 21.77
C LYS A 399 -3.12 20.93 22.36
N GLU A 400 -2.58 22.08 22.73
CA GLU A 400 -3.35 23.22 23.22
C GLU A 400 -3.54 24.24 22.09
N ILE A 401 -4.78 24.71 21.90
CA ILE A 401 -5.13 25.69 20.88
C ILE A 401 -6.02 26.79 21.45
N ASP A 402 -5.94 27.97 20.86
CA ASP A 402 -6.83 29.09 21.13
C ASP A 402 -7.93 29.18 20.07
N VAL A 403 -9.18 29.40 20.49
CA VAL A 403 -10.33 29.60 19.60
C VAL A 403 -11.18 30.79 20.05
N GLU A 404 -11.85 31.44 19.11
CA GLU A 404 -12.81 32.51 19.43
C GLU A 404 -14.09 31.93 20.04
N LYS A 405 -14.71 32.69 20.94
CA LYS A 405 -16.01 32.35 21.52
C LYS A 405 -17.10 32.15 20.46
N GLY A 406 -17.81 31.03 20.55
CA GLY A 406 -18.95 30.69 19.69
C GLY A 406 -18.63 29.80 18.49
N VAL A 407 -17.35 29.45 18.28
CA VAL A 407 -16.95 28.50 17.23
C VAL A 407 -17.51 27.10 17.54
N LEU A 408 -17.96 26.40 16.50
CA LEU A 408 -18.48 25.03 16.66
C LEU A 408 -17.36 24.02 16.87
N LEU A 409 -17.52 23.15 17.87
CA LEU A 409 -16.54 22.10 18.22
C LEU A 409 -16.17 21.23 17.01
N VAL A 410 -17.14 20.88 16.17
CA VAL A 410 -16.90 20.06 14.98
C VAL A 410 -15.93 20.71 14.00
N GLU A 411 -15.95 22.04 13.88
CA GLU A 411 -15.09 22.75 12.93
C GLU A 411 -13.65 22.80 13.41
N VAL A 412 -13.47 22.96 14.73
CA VAL A 412 -12.16 22.88 15.38
C VAL A 412 -11.58 21.48 15.23
N LEU A 413 -12.35 20.43 15.54
CA LEU A 413 -11.84 19.06 15.47
C LEU A 413 -11.48 18.61 14.05
N VAL A 414 -12.22 19.07 13.03
CA VAL A 414 -11.88 18.82 11.63
C VAL A 414 -10.62 19.59 11.24
N LYS A 415 -10.54 20.88 11.58
CA LYS A 415 -9.40 21.74 11.27
C LYS A 415 -8.09 21.22 11.88
N GLU A 416 -8.17 20.72 13.11
CA GLU A 416 -7.01 20.19 13.83
C GLU A 416 -6.70 18.72 13.52
N GLY A 417 -7.47 18.09 12.62
CA GLY A 417 -7.23 16.72 12.17
C GLY A 417 -7.57 15.64 13.20
N LEU A 418 -8.31 15.97 14.26
CA LEU A 418 -8.79 14.98 15.22
C LEU A 418 -9.93 14.13 14.65
N VAL A 419 -10.68 14.66 13.69
CA VAL A 419 -11.68 13.93 12.91
C VAL A 419 -11.50 14.30 11.44
N SER A 420 -11.66 13.32 10.55
CA SER A 420 -11.51 13.46 9.10
C SER A 420 -12.63 14.28 8.46
N SER A 421 -13.82 14.31 9.06
CA SER A 421 -14.99 15.00 8.49
C SER A 421 -16.09 15.28 9.52
N LYS A 422 -17.02 16.19 9.17
CA LYS A 422 -18.25 16.43 9.96
C LYS A 422 -19.09 15.14 10.10
N THR A 423 -19.07 14.27 9.10
CA THR A 423 -19.77 12.98 9.12
C THR A 423 -19.18 12.02 10.15
N GLU A 424 -17.84 11.92 10.23
CA GLU A 424 -17.17 11.10 11.25
C GLU A 424 -17.50 11.63 12.66
N PHE A 425 -17.44 12.95 12.86
CA PHE A 425 -17.78 13.56 14.15
C PHE A 425 -19.19 13.19 14.62
N ASN A 426 -20.19 13.29 13.74
CA ASN A 426 -21.57 12.92 14.06
C ASN A 426 -21.72 11.42 14.37
N ARG A 427 -20.99 10.55 13.68
CA ARG A 427 -20.95 9.12 13.99
C ARG A 427 -20.39 8.87 15.40
N LEU A 428 -19.29 9.55 15.75
CA LEU A 428 -18.65 9.42 17.06
C LEU A 428 -19.51 10.00 18.19
N LEU A 429 -20.27 11.07 17.94
CA LEU A 429 -21.27 11.57 18.87
C LEU A 429 -22.37 10.54 19.15
N LYS A 430 -22.90 9.89 18.11
CA LYS A 430 -23.89 8.80 18.26
C LYS A 430 -23.36 7.62 19.05
N GLU A 431 -22.08 7.29 18.88
CA GLU A 431 -21.39 6.23 19.62
C GLU A 431 -21.02 6.65 21.06
N GLY A 432 -21.28 7.91 21.45
CA GLY A 432 -20.94 8.45 22.77
C GLY A 432 -19.43 8.51 23.00
N ALA A 433 -18.66 8.68 21.93
CA ALA A 433 -17.20 8.69 21.92
C ALA A 433 -16.59 10.10 22.05
N VAL A 434 -17.39 11.17 22.01
CA VAL A 434 -16.91 12.55 22.19
C VAL A 434 -17.28 13.03 23.59
N SER A 435 -16.28 13.50 24.36
CA SER A 435 -16.49 14.07 25.70
C SER A 435 -15.67 15.33 25.92
N GLY A 436 -16.20 16.29 26.67
CA GLY A 436 -15.53 17.51 27.12
C GLY A 436 -15.49 17.57 28.65
N ASN A 437 -14.33 17.84 29.24
CA ASN A 437 -14.12 17.87 30.69
C ASN A 437 -14.64 16.61 31.42
N GLY A 438 -14.63 15.46 30.74
CA GLY A 438 -15.13 14.18 31.24
C GLY A 438 -16.62 13.89 30.98
N GLU A 439 -17.40 14.86 30.51
CA GLU A 439 -18.82 14.68 30.20
C GLU A 439 -19.05 14.37 28.71
N LYS A 440 -19.92 13.40 28.40
CA LYS A 440 -20.23 13.00 27.03
C LYS A 440 -21.18 14.00 26.35
N TYR A 441 -20.85 14.40 25.14
CA TYR A 441 -21.76 15.20 24.31
C TYR A 441 -22.86 14.33 23.71
N LYS A 442 -24.07 14.91 23.58
CA LYS A 442 -25.26 14.22 23.05
C LYS A 442 -25.40 14.43 21.54
N ASP A 443 -25.93 13.41 20.86
CA ASP A 443 -26.27 13.50 19.44
C ASP A 443 -27.35 14.56 19.17
N GLY A 444 -27.25 15.24 18.02
CA GLY A 444 -28.22 16.25 17.58
C GLY A 444 -28.08 17.65 18.17
N VAL A 445 -27.09 17.92 19.03
CA VAL A 445 -26.85 19.27 19.59
C VAL A 445 -25.62 19.90 18.94
N ALA A 446 -25.78 21.10 18.38
CA ALA A 446 -24.65 21.90 17.93
C ALA A 446 -23.85 22.39 19.15
N VAL A 447 -22.64 21.84 19.34
CA VAL A 447 -21.76 22.20 20.46
C VAL A 447 -20.95 23.43 20.08
N SER A 448 -21.27 24.57 20.71
CA SER A 448 -20.51 25.82 20.56
C SER A 448 -19.53 25.98 21.73
N LEU A 449 -18.30 26.38 21.43
CA LEU A 449 -17.23 26.56 22.41
C LEU A 449 -17.35 27.95 23.05
N ASN A 450 -17.71 27.97 24.33
CA ASN A 450 -17.93 29.21 25.08
C ASN A 450 -17.01 29.38 26.29
N GLU A 451 -16.31 28.32 26.67
CA GLU A 451 -15.42 28.20 27.82
C GLU A 451 -14.31 27.21 27.51
N ASP A 452 -13.21 27.29 28.25
CA ASP A 452 -12.08 26.37 28.13
C ASP A 452 -12.55 24.92 28.34
N VAL A 453 -12.13 24.05 27.43
CA VAL A 453 -12.57 22.66 27.45
C VAL A 453 -11.49 21.72 26.96
N ASP A 454 -11.32 20.67 27.75
CA ASP A 454 -10.48 19.53 27.47
C ASP A 454 -11.31 18.48 26.74
N ILE A 455 -11.07 18.32 25.43
CA ILE A 455 -11.84 17.44 24.56
C ILE A 455 -11.12 16.11 24.35
N LYS A 456 -11.88 15.02 24.53
CA LYS A 456 -11.48 13.65 24.20
C LYS A 456 -12.41 13.09 23.12
N VAL A 457 -11.80 12.55 22.06
CA VAL A 457 -12.48 11.90 20.95
C VAL A 457 -12.05 10.43 20.85
N GLY A 458 -12.97 9.52 21.17
CA GLY A 458 -12.68 8.11 21.31
C GLY A 458 -11.75 7.83 22.49
N LYS A 459 -10.85 6.86 22.32
CA LYS A 459 -9.94 6.44 23.40
C LYS A 459 -8.59 7.16 23.40
N HIS A 460 -8.14 7.70 22.26
CA HIS A 460 -6.74 8.10 22.05
C HIS A 460 -6.53 9.49 21.43
N ARG A 461 -7.60 10.24 21.11
CA ARG A 461 -7.47 11.58 20.51
C ARG A 461 -7.87 12.63 21.54
N PHE A 462 -6.99 13.60 21.75
CA PHE A 462 -7.15 14.60 22.81
C PHE A 462 -6.74 15.98 22.29
N ILE A 463 -7.44 17.02 22.73
CA ILE A 463 -7.08 18.41 22.47
C ILE A 463 -7.53 19.28 23.65
N LYS A 464 -6.71 20.26 24.00
CA LYS A 464 -7.03 21.28 25.01
C LYS A 464 -7.42 22.56 24.28
N ILE A 465 -8.61 23.07 24.54
CA ILE A 465 -9.15 24.25 23.85
C ILE A 465 -9.26 25.39 24.85
N LYS A 466 -8.62 26.52 24.57
CA LYS A 466 -8.80 27.78 25.29
C LYS A 466 -9.68 28.73 24.49
N VAL A 467 -10.76 29.21 25.11
CA VAL A 467 -11.71 30.12 24.48
C VAL A 467 -11.35 31.55 24.83
N ARG A 468 -11.10 32.36 23.81
CA ARG A 468 -10.78 33.79 23.94
C ARG A 468 -11.99 34.69 23.69
#